data_AF-A0A1L7XFW5-F1
#
_entry.id   AF-A0A1L7XFW5-F1
#
_cell.length_a   1.000
_cell.length_b   1.000
_cell.length_c   1.000
_cell.angle_alpha   90.00
_cell.angle_beta   90.00
_cell.angle_gamma   90.00
#
_symmetry.space_group_name_H-M   'P 1'
#
loop_
_entity.id
_entity.type
_entity.pdbx_description
1 polymer ?
#
loop_
_entity_poly.entity_id
_entity_poly.type
_entity_poly.pdbx_seq_one_letter_code
_entity_poly.pdbx_strand_id
1 'polypeptide(L)'
;MAHSHEDVLETLLDVQKSHEFSIIKLSEPVSGPLNQNAGERTSDVSVDVFDNPTPASLEEDLLHYKELFSKLRFSYLEQVTKEKFIRAIVGDPPLVVEHQENVELEQTLAISKAALKAQKTEVAELVAELEKRGRELCRKYQNIQMQTSQLQELPQRIEELEARVEELRAFQQPGSNPTLNMPLDKTLALVEERERERAELDRQLEQLQVMLPRKTKELERLNAELQPLEVKRLGSTASAKEAKRRKEEALGGVGDDLEERGRWWRGVESGLKGMLGVES
;
A
#
# COMPACT_ATOMS: atom_id res chain seq x y z
N MET A 1 -19.50 17.67 27.87
CA MET A 1 -18.30 18.32 27.30
C MET A 1 -17.64 17.29 26.42
N ALA A 2 -17.65 17.45 25.09
CA ALA A 2 -16.92 16.54 24.22
C ALA A 2 -15.45 16.93 24.32
N HIS A 3 -14.65 16.15 25.05
CA HIS A 3 -13.20 16.35 25.08
C HIS A 3 -12.64 16.05 23.69
N SER A 4 -11.74 16.89 23.19
CA SER A 4 -11.05 16.61 21.93
C SER A 4 -10.27 15.29 22.07
N HIS A 5 -10.10 14.56 20.98
CA HIS A 5 -9.31 13.32 20.99
C HIS A 5 -7.87 13.56 21.45
N GLU A 6 -7.31 14.73 21.13
CA GLU A 6 -6.00 15.21 21.58
C GLU A 6 -5.95 15.38 23.10
N ASP A 7 -6.95 16.07 23.69
CA ASP A 7 -7.06 16.26 25.15
C ASP A 7 -7.12 14.90 25.88
N VAL A 8 -7.85 13.93 25.32
CA VAL A 8 -7.96 12.57 25.88
C VAL A 8 -6.63 11.83 25.77
N LEU A 9 -5.88 12.00 24.68
CA LEU A 9 -4.59 11.36 24.46
C LEU A 9 -3.53 11.93 25.42
N GLU A 10 -3.47 13.26 25.57
CA GLU A 10 -2.57 13.93 26.50
C GLU A 10 -2.82 13.51 27.94
N THR A 11 -4.09 13.53 28.38
CA THR A 11 -4.45 13.11 29.73
C THR A 11 -4.11 11.63 29.99
N LEU A 12 -4.28 10.75 28.99
CA LEU A 12 -3.96 9.33 29.10
C LEU A 12 -2.44 9.10 29.17
N LEU A 13 -1.66 9.83 28.37
CA LEU A 13 -0.19 9.78 28.42
C LEU A 13 0.35 10.30 29.76
N ASP A 14 -0.24 11.37 30.31
CA ASP A 14 0.16 11.90 31.61
C ASP A 14 -0.18 10.95 32.76
N VAL A 15 -1.34 10.29 32.69
CA VAL A 15 -1.70 9.23 33.65
C VAL A 15 -0.75 8.04 33.52
N GLN A 16 -0.37 7.65 32.31
CA GLN A 16 0.55 6.53 32.08
C GLN A 16 1.98 6.83 32.58
N LYS A 17 2.48 8.05 32.34
CA LYS A 17 3.79 8.50 32.84
C LYS A 17 3.83 8.61 34.35
N SER A 18 2.75 9.10 34.96
CA SER A 18 2.66 9.24 36.42
C SER A 18 2.54 7.89 37.13
N HIS A 19 2.01 6.86 36.46
CA HIS A 19 1.79 5.53 37.03
C HIS A 19 2.48 4.42 36.22
N GLU A 20 3.81 4.47 36.10
CA GLU A 20 4.59 3.33 35.62
C GLU A 20 4.51 2.17 36.62
N PHE A 21 3.53 1.29 36.45
CA PHE A 21 3.37 0.07 37.24
C PHE A 21 4.43 -0.97 36.82
N SER A 22 5.62 -0.88 37.40
CA SER A 22 6.60 -1.97 37.37
C SER A 22 6.46 -2.80 38.63
N ILE A 23 6.48 -4.13 38.50
CA ILE A 23 6.51 -5.07 39.63
C ILE A 23 7.63 -4.68 40.62
N ILE A 24 8.75 -4.17 40.09
CA ILE A 24 9.93 -3.73 40.84
C ILE A 24 9.61 -2.50 41.71
N LYS A 25 8.87 -1.52 41.18
CA LYS A 25 8.43 -0.32 41.94
C LYS A 25 7.35 -0.66 42.98
N LEU A 26 6.51 -1.65 42.69
CA LEU A 26 5.47 -2.12 43.62
C LEU A 26 6.04 -2.98 44.75
N SER A 27 7.18 -3.66 44.55
CA SER A 27 7.88 -4.42 45.60
C SER A 27 8.77 -3.57 46.51
N GLU A 28 9.14 -2.36 46.09
CA GLU A 28 9.98 -1.42 46.84
C GLU A 28 9.47 -1.13 48.29
N PRO A 29 8.17 -0.89 48.55
CA PRO A 29 7.65 -0.72 49.90
C PRO A 29 7.60 -2.04 50.71
N VAL A 30 7.66 -3.21 50.07
CA VAL A 30 7.73 -4.51 50.75
C VAL A 30 9.16 -4.82 51.20
N SER A 31 10.16 -4.40 50.42
CA SER A 31 11.57 -4.56 50.77
C SER A 31 12.04 -3.60 51.87
N GLY A 32 11.42 -2.41 51.98
CA GLY A 32 11.80 -1.39 52.96
C GLY A 32 13.25 -0.91 52.80
N PRO A 33 13.66 0.19 53.46
CA PRO A 33 15.08 0.49 53.56
C PRO A 33 15.67 -0.56 54.50
N LEU A 34 16.20 -1.65 53.96
CA LEU A 34 17.19 -2.46 54.67
C LEU A 34 18.33 -1.50 55.01
N ASN A 35 18.28 -0.96 56.24
CA ASN A 35 19.29 -0.06 56.78
C ASN A 35 20.66 -0.66 56.51
N GLN A 36 21.38 -0.06 55.55
CA GLN A 36 22.78 -0.29 55.32
C GLN A 36 23.55 0.31 56.51
N ASN A 37 23.46 -0.34 57.66
CA ASN A 37 24.49 -0.23 58.67
C ASN A 37 25.68 -1.04 58.13
N ALA A 38 26.49 -0.35 57.35
CA ALA A 38 27.80 -0.79 56.92
C ALA A 38 28.63 -1.09 58.18
N GLY A 39 28.85 -2.37 58.44
CA GLY A 39 29.85 -2.83 59.41
C GLY A 39 29.29 -3.72 60.50
N GLU A 40 28.95 -4.97 60.18
CA GLU A 40 29.38 -6.09 61.02
C GLU A 40 29.29 -7.41 60.26
N ARG A 41 30.36 -8.20 60.42
CA ARG A 41 30.70 -9.40 59.67
C ARG A 41 29.55 -10.43 59.69
N THR A 42 29.02 -10.79 58.52
CA THR A 42 28.35 -12.08 58.33
C THR A 42 28.74 -12.66 56.97
N SER A 43 29.04 -13.95 56.97
CA SER A 43 29.48 -14.77 55.84
C SER A 43 28.73 -14.50 54.54
N ASP A 44 29.56 -14.26 53.53
CA ASP A 44 29.34 -14.04 52.11
C ASP A 44 28.55 -15.17 51.42
N VAL A 45 27.26 -14.93 51.10
CA VAL A 45 26.46 -15.67 50.07
C VAL A 45 25.37 -14.79 49.40
N SER A 46 25.00 -13.59 49.88
CA SER A 46 23.72 -12.97 49.43
C SER A 46 23.71 -11.45 49.23
N VAL A 47 24.82 -10.82 48.83
CA VAL A 47 24.82 -9.36 48.58
C VAL A 47 24.64 -9.00 47.09
N ASP A 48 25.07 -9.86 46.16
CA ASP A 48 25.00 -9.57 44.70
C ASP A 48 23.61 -9.74 44.06
N VAL A 49 22.60 -10.22 44.79
CA VAL A 49 21.29 -10.61 44.24
C VAL A 49 20.36 -9.42 43.97
N PHE A 50 20.61 -8.27 44.61
CA PHE A 50 19.73 -7.09 44.48
C PHE A 50 20.17 -6.09 43.41
N ASP A 51 21.31 -6.31 42.75
CA ASP A 51 21.86 -5.33 41.80
C ASP A 51 21.12 -5.31 40.44
N ASN A 52 20.31 -6.33 40.10
CA ASN A 52 19.39 -6.33 38.95
C ASN A 52 18.32 -7.45 39.03
N PRO A 53 17.22 -7.26 39.80
CA PRO A 53 16.17 -8.27 39.90
C PRO A 53 15.42 -8.40 38.57
N THR A 54 15.57 -9.54 37.90
CA THR A 54 14.66 -9.94 36.81
C THR A 54 13.53 -10.80 37.38
N PRO A 55 12.35 -10.85 36.73
CA PRO A 55 11.22 -11.65 37.22
C PRO A 55 11.57 -13.13 37.44
N ALA A 56 12.46 -13.68 36.59
CA ALA A 56 12.94 -15.05 36.72
C ALA A 56 13.89 -15.25 37.91
N SER A 57 14.82 -14.32 38.16
CA SER A 57 15.72 -14.42 39.32
C SER A 57 14.94 -14.33 40.64
N LEU A 58 13.91 -13.46 40.70
CA LEU A 58 13.08 -13.32 41.90
C LEU A 58 12.32 -14.61 42.24
N GLU A 59 11.85 -15.36 41.24
CA GLU A 59 11.17 -16.63 41.46
C GLU A 59 12.14 -17.70 42.02
N GLU A 60 13.35 -17.78 41.47
CA GLU A 60 14.40 -18.67 41.97
C GLU A 60 14.80 -18.32 43.42
N ASP A 61 14.93 -17.04 43.74
CA ASP A 61 15.24 -16.57 45.09
C ASP A 61 14.14 -16.93 46.09
N LEU A 62 12.87 -16.72 45.73
CA LEU A 62 11.73 -17.08 46.59
C LEU A 62 11.69 -18.58 46.88
N LEU A 63 12.06 -19.42 45.91
CA LEU A 63 12.19 -20.86 46.11
C LEU A 63 13.36 -21.18 47.04
N HIS A 64 14.52 -20.56 46.81
CA HIS A 64 15.71 -20.75 47.66
C HIS A 64 15.43 -20.39 49.13
N TYR A 65 14.86 -19.21 49.38
CA TYR A 65 14.51 -18.77 50.73
C TYR A 65 13.46 -19.67 51.38
N LYS A 66 12.44 -20.12 50.62
CA LYS A 66 11.44 -21.06 51.15
C LYS A 66 12.08 -22.36 51.63
N GLU A 67 13.05 -22.89 50.89
CA GLU A 67 13.80 -24.08 51.30
C GLU A 67 14.70 -23.82 52.51
N LEU A 68 15.45 -22.71 52.50
CA LEU A 68 16.34 -22.31 53.59
C LEU A 68 15.55 -22.13 54.90
N PHE A 69 14.46 -21.38 54.87
CA PHE A 69 13.60 -21.17 56.05
C PHE A 69 12.94 -22.46 56.52
N SER A 70 12.58 -23.37 55.61
CA SER A 70 12.03 -24.68 56.00
C SER A 70 13.08 -25.52 56.75
N LYS A 71 14.32 -25.55 56.25
CA LYS A 71 15.45 -26.24 56.90
C LYS A 71 15.81 -25.60 58.24
N LEU A 72 15.89 -24.27 58.28
CA LEU A 72 16.18 -23.50 59.49
C LEU A 72 15.11 -23.71 60.56
N ARG A 73 13.83 -23.66 60.17
CA ARG A 73 12.71 -23.93 61.07
C ARG A 73 12.80 -25.33 61.66
N PHE A 74 13.10 -26.36 60.85
CA PHE A 74 13.25 -27.72 61.34
C PHE A 74 14.40 -27.84 62.34
N SER A 75 15.59 -27.34 61.98
CA SER A 75 16.79 -27.39 62.84
C SER A 75 16.59 -26.65 64.16
N TYR A 76 15.99 -25.46 64.13
CA TYR A 76 15.70 -24.69 65.33
C TYR A 76 14.71 -25.41 66.25
N LEU A 77 13.62 -25.94 65.69
CA LEU A 77 12.57 -26.62 66.46
C LEU A 77 13.12 -27.92 67.07
N GLU A 78 13.94 -28.65 66.35
CA GLU A 78 14.67 -29.81 66.86
C GLU A 78 15.64 -29.42 67.99
N GLN A 79 16.41 -28.34 67.83
CA GLN A 79 17.37 -27.92 68.83
C GLN A 79 16.70 -27.45 70.12
N VAL A 80 15.67 -26.60 70.01
CA VAL A 80 14.89 -26.11 71.15
C VAL A 80 14.17 -27.24 71.87
N THR A 81 13.64 -28.24 71.14
CA THR A 81 12.98 -29.39 71.78
C THR A 81 13.99 -30.28 72.50
N LYS A 82 15.16 -30.55 71.91
CA LYS A 82 16.26 -31.28 72.57
C LYS A 82 16.73 -30.55 73.83
N GLU A 83 16.97 -29.24 73.75
CA GLU A 83 17.39 -28.44 74.91
C GLU A 83 16.33 -28.45 76.02
N LYS A 84 15.06 -28.22 75.66
CA LYS A 84 13.95 -28.22 76.63
C LYS A 84 13.81 -29.59 77.30
N PHE A 85 13.97 -30.68 76.56
CA PHE A 85 13.93 -32.04 77.09
C PHE A 85 15.07 -32.30 78.08
N ILE A 86 16.31 -31.95 77.71
CA ILE A 86 17.47 -32.10 78.61
C ILE A 86 17.28 -31.26 79.87
N ARG A 87 16.84 -30.01 79.75
CA ARG A 87 16.59 -29.13 80.89
C ARG A 87 15.48 -29.66 81.79
N ALA A 88 14.43 -30.28 81.23
CA ALA A 88 13.35 -30.88 82.01
C ALA A 88 13.80 -32.10 82.84
N ILE A 89 14.75 -32.89 82.34
CA ILE A 89 15.27 -34.09 83.03
C ILE A 89 16.39 -33.74 84.02
N VAL A 90 17.25 -32.77 83.67
CA VAL A 90 18.44 -32.40 84.45
C VAL A 90 18.14 -31.27 85.45
N GLY A 91 17.02 -30.56 85.30
CA GLY A 91 16.58 -29.53 86.23
C GLY A 91 16.26 -30.07 87.62
N ASP A 92 16.51 -29.27 88.65
CA ASP A 92 16.19 -29.59 90.04
C ASP A 92 15.19 -28.56 90.59
N PRO A 93 13.91 -28.92 90.82
CA PRO A 93 13.32 -30.27 90.69
C PRO A 93 13.01 -30.65 89.23
N PRO A 94 13.00 -31.96 88.89
CA PRO A 94 12.69 -32.43 87.55
C PRO A 94 11.26 -32.07 87.16
N LEU A 95 11.06 -31.63 85.93
CA LEU A 95 9.75 -31.25 85.43
C LEU A 95 8.95 -32.52 85.09
N VAL A 96 7.96 -32.85 85.92
CA VAL A 96 7.02 -33.95 85.67
C VAL A 96 5.75 -33.36 85.09
N VAL A 97 5.45 -33.70 83.84
CA VAL A 97 4.21 -33.25 83.18
C VAL A 97 3.05 -34.10 83.68
N GLU A 98 2.05 -33.49 84.30
CA GLU A 98 0.88 -34.20 84.78
C GLU A 98 -0.14 -34.47 83.66
N HIS A 99 -0.97 -35.50 83.83
CA HIS A 99 -2.02 -35.81 82.84
C HIS A 99 -3.00 -34.63 82.67
N GLN A 100 -3.32 -33.93 83.75
CA GLN A 100 -4.22 -32.78 83.73
C GLN A 100 -3.65 -31.61 82.90
N GLU A 101 -2.35 -31.33 83.04
CA GLU A 101 -1.67 -30.30 82.23
C GLU A 101 -1.69 -30.65 80.73
N ASN A 102 -1.55 -31.94 80.37
CA ASN A 102 -1.68 -32.38 78.99
C ASN A 102 -3.10 -32.15 78.44
N VAL A 103 -4.13 -32.46 79.24
CA VAL A 103 -5.53 -32.24 78.81
C VAL A 103 -5.82 -30.75 78.60
N GLU A 104 -5.31 -29.87 79.46
CA GLU A 104 -5.45 -28.41 79.31
C GLU A 104 -4.68 -27.87 78.09
N LEU A 105 -3.47 -28.39 77.84
CA LEU A 105 -2.69 -28.07 76.65
C LEU A 105 -3.38 -28.56 75.37
N GLU A 106 -4.01 -29.73 75.37
CA GLU A 106 -4.78 -30.23 74.23
C GLU A 106 -5.99 -29.34 73.91
N GLN A 107 -6.69 -28.85 74.93
CA GLN A 107 -7.82 -27.93 74.77
C GLN A 107 -7.37 -26.59 74.17
N THR A 108 -6.29 -25.99 74.69
CA THR A 108 -5.76 -24.73 74.15
C THR A 108 -5.17 -24.91 72.74
N LEU A 109 -4.55 -26.06 72.45
CA LEU A 109 -4.12 -26.42 71.11
C LEU A 109 -5.29 -26.61 70.14
N ALA A 110 -6.42 -27.16 70.58
CA ALA A 110 -7.60 -27.30 69.73
C ALA A 110 -8.16 -25.93 69.33
N ILE A 111 -8.27 -24.99 70.27
CA ILE A 111 -8.74 -23.62 70.02
C ILE A 111 -7.79 -22.89 69.05
N SER A 112 -6.48 -22.91 69.34
CA SER A 112 -5.49 -22.23 68.49
C SER A 112 -5.37 -22.86 67.10
N LYS A 113 -5.50 -24.19 66.97
CA LYS A 113 -5.57 -24.86 65.66
C LYS A 113 -6.80 -24.46 64.87
N ALA A 114 -7.95 -24.34 65.52
CA ALA A 114 -9.18 -23.88 64.86
C ALA A 114 -9.03 -22.44 64.35
N ALA A 115 -8.51 -21.53 65.19
CA ALA A 115 -8.24 -20.14 64.81
C ALA A 115 -7.23 -20.04 63.64
N LEU A 116 -6.12 -20.79 63.72
CA LEU A 116 -5.12 -20.83 62.65
C LEU A 116 -5.70 -21.38 61.34
N LYS A 117 -6.60 -22.37 61.41
CA LYS A 117 -7.25 -22.92 60.22
C LYS A 117 -8.16 -21.88 59.57
N ALA A 118 -8.92 -21.13 60.36
CA ALA A 118 -9.78 -20.05 59.86
C ALA A 118 -8.97 -18.92 59.20
N GLN A 119 -7.87 -18.49 59.83
CA GLN A 119 -6.99 -17.49 59.22
C GLN A 119 -6.32 -18.00 57.94
N LYS A 120 -5.93 -19.28 57.88
CA LYS A 120 -5.37 -19.87 56.66
C LYS A 120 -6.37 -19.89 55.51
N THR A 121 -7.65 -20.18 55.79
CA THR A 121 -8.70 -20.14 54.77
C THR A 121 -8.95 -18.71 54.29
N GLU A 122 -9.01 -17.73 55.21
CA GLU A 122 -9.17 -16.32 54.86
C GLU A 122 -8.01 -15.79 53.99
N VAL A 123 -6.76 -16.09 54.37
CA VAL A 123 -5.59 -15.71 53.57
C VAL A 123 -5.61 -16.38 52.20
N ALA A 124 -5.99 -17.66 52.12
CA ALA A 124 -6.08 -18.36 50.83
C ALA A 124 -7.16 -17.75 49.92
N GLU A 125 -8.29 -17.35 50.47
CA GLU A 125 -9.36 -16.66 49.74
C GLU A 125 -8.91 -15.28 49.26
N LEU A 126 -8.24 -14.50 50.12
CA LEU A 126 -7.70 -13.19 49.76
C LEU A 126 -6.65 -13.28 48.64
N VAL A 127 -5.76 -14.27 48.70
CA VAL A 127 -4.77 -14.52 47.64
C VAL A 127 -5.45 -14.87 46.32
N ALA A 128 -6.45 -15.76 46.35
CA ALA A 128 -7.20 -16.11 45.14
C ALA A 128 -7.93 -14.90 44.52
N GLU A 129 -8.47 -14.02 45.37
CA GLU A 129 -9.13 -12.79 44.92
C GLU A 129 -8.12 -11.78 44.35
N LEU A 130 -6.96 -11.61 44.98
CA LEU A 130 -5.87 -10.76 44.49
C LEU A 130 -5.37 -11.24 43.13
N GLU A 131 -5.16 -12.54 42.94
CA GLU A 131 -4.76 -13.08 41.64
C GLU A 131 -5.83 -12.83 40.56
N LYS A 132 -7.11 -13.01 40.91
CA LYS A 132 -8.20 -12.75 39.97
C LYS A 132 -8.21 -11.27 39.55
N ARG A 133 -8.14 -10.36 40.52
CA ARG A 133 -8.08 -8.91 40.25
C ARG A 133 -6.82 -8.53 39.47
N GLY A 134 -5.67 -9.14 39.76
CA GLY A 134 -4.43 -8.95 39.02
C GLY A 134 -4.55 -9.36 37.55
N ARG A 135 -5.16 -10.53 37.27
CA ARG A 135 -5.44 -10.99 35.90
C ARG A 135 -6.41 -10.07 35.16
N GLU A 136 -7.46 -9.60 35.83
CA GLU A 136 -8.42 -8.65 35.25
C GLU A 136 -7.77 -7.28 34.95
N LEU A 137 -6.95 -6.79 35.86
CA LEU A 137 -6.21 -5.53 35.70
C LEU A 137 -5.25 -5.61 34.51
N CYS A 138 -4.50 -6.71 34.38
CA CYS A 138 -3.59 -6.93 33.25
C CYS A 138 -4.33 -6.88 31.90
N ARG A 139 -5.49 -7.55 31.80
CA ARG A 139 -6.33 -7.50 30.58
C ARG A 139 -6.84 -6.09 30.28
N LYS A 140 -7.32 -5.38 31.30
CA LYS A 140 -7.79 -4.00 31.13
C LYS A 140 -6.66 -3.07 30.68
N TYR A 141 -5.49 -3.21 31.28
CA TYR A 141 -4.31 -2.42 30.91
C TYR A 141 -3.88 -2.67 29.47
N GLN A 142 -3.81 -3.94 29.04
CA GLN A 142 -3.53 -4.30 27.64
C GLN A 142 -4.55 -3.69 26.67
N ASN A 143 -5.84 -3.76 27.00
CA ASN A 143 -6.89 -3.16 26.17
C ASN A 143 -6.74 -1.64 26.06
N ILE A 144 -6.47 -0.95 27.18
CA ILE A 144 -6.24 0.51 27.19
C ILE A 144 -5.02 0.85 26.35
N GLN A 145 -3.93 0.08 26.45
CA GLN A 145 -2.73 0.28 25.65
C GLN A 145 -3.01 0.15 24.15
N MET A 146 -3.77 -0.88 23.75
CA MET A 146 -4.21 -1.07 22.35
C MET A 146 -5.12 0.07 21.87
N GLN A 147 -6.06 0.52 22.70
CA GLN A 147 -6.93 1.64 22.34
C GLN A 147 -6.16 2.94 22.23
N THR A 148 -5.14 3.15 23.08
CA THR A 148 -4.29 4.33 23.04
C THR A 148 -3.46 4.38 21.76
N SER A 149 -2.89 3.24 21.32
CA SER A 149 -2.17 3.19 20.05
C SER A 149 -3.10 3.44 18.86
N GLN A 150 -4.33 2.89 18.89
CA GLN A 150 -5.33 3.18 17.86
C GLN A 150 -5.71 4.66 17.83
N LEU A 151 -5.86 5.30 19.00
CA LEU A 151 -6.19 6.73 19.10
C LEU A 151 -5.06 7.63 18.56
N GLN A 152 -3.82 7.16 18.62
CA GLN A 152 -2.65 7.85 18.04
C GLN A 152 -2.61 7.73 16.50
N GLU A 153 -2.94 6.57 15.96
CA GLU A 153 -2.82 6.29 14.51
C GLU A 153 -4.04 6.71 13.70
N LEU A 154 -5.25 6.56 14.24
CA LEU A 154 -6.49 6.79 13.51
C LEU A 154 -6.67 8.23 13.00
N PRO A 155 -6.34 9.30 13.75
CA PRO A 155 -6.49 10.67 13.26
C PRO A 155 -5.65 10.93 12.01
N GLN A 156 -4.37 10.54 12.03
CA GLN A 156 -3.48 10.65 10.87
C GLN A 156 -4.03 9.87 9.67
N ARG A 157 -4.57 8.67 9.93
CA ARG A 157 -5.17 7.84 8.88
C ARG A 157 -6.42 8.49 8.27
N ILE A 158 -7.22 9.17 9.09
CA ILE A 158 -8.40 9.90 8.63
C ILE A 158 -7.96 11.07 7.76
N GLU A 159 -6.98 11.87 8.19
CA GLU A 159 -6.43 12.98 7.41
C GLU A 159 -5.85 12.51 6.07
N GLU A 160 -5.09 11.41 6.05
CA GLU A 160 -4.60 10.79 4.81
C GLU A 160 -5.72 10.38 3.87
N LEU A 161 -6.80 9.80 4.40
CA LEU A 161 -7.95 9.38 3.61
C LEU A 161 -8.76 10.57 3.10
N GLU A 162 -8.94 11.61 3.92
CA GLU A 162 -9.61 12.85 3.52
C GLU A 162 -8.85 13.56 2.41
N ALA A 163 -7.52 13.68 2.53
CA ALA A 163 -6.66 14.23 1.48
C ALA A 163 -6.79 13.43 0.17
N ARG A 164 -6.78 12.09 0.23
CA ARG A 164 -7.00 11.24 -0.96
C ARG A 164 -8.39 11.40 -1.55
N VAL A 165 -9.42 11.56 -0.72
CA VAL A 165 -10.78 11.81 -1.18
C VAL A 165 -10.87 13.17 -1.88
N GLU A 166 -10.20 14.19 -1.36
CA GLU A 166 -10.10 15.50 -1.99
C GLU A 166 -9.32 15.47 -3.30
N GLU A 167 -8.19 14.76 -3.35
CA GLU A 167 -7.45 14.51 -4.59
C GLU A 167 -8.35 13.83 -5.63
N LEU A 168 -9.05 12.75 -5.26
CA LEU A 168 -9.96 12.04 -6.16
C LEU A 168 -11.12 12.92 -6.62
N ARG A 169 -11.66 13.77 -5.73
CA ARG A 169 -12.67 14.77 -6.08
C ARG A 169 -12.12 15.85 -7.00
N ALA A 170 -10.86 16.25 -6.83
CA ALA A 170 -10.17 17.19 -7.72
C ALA A 170 -9.92 16.56 -9.10
N PHE A 171 -9.53 15.28 -9.17
CA PHE A 171 -9.45 14.52 -10.43
C PHE A 171 -10.83 14.32 -11.08
N GLN A 172 -11.89 14.19 -10.27
CA GLN A 172 -13.27 14.16 -10.73
C GLN A 172 -13.86 15.54 -11.02
N GLN A 173 -13.15 16.64 -10.72
CA GLN A 173 -13.63 17.95 -11.15
C GLN A 173 -13.82 17.90 -12.65
N PRO A 174 -14.94 18.43 -13.17
CA PRO A 174 -15.26 18.37 -14.58
C PRO A 174 -14.16 19.05 -15.40
N GLY A 175 -13.22 18.25 -15.88
CA GLY A 175 -12.36 18.62 -16.99
C GLY A 175 -13.23 18.88 -18.22
N SER A 176 -12.65 19.59 -19.20
CA SER A 176 -13.30 20.15 -20.39
C SER A 176 -14.08 19.16 -21.29
N ASN A 177 -14.14 17.87 -20.96
CA ASN A 177 -14.75 16.80 -21.75
C ASN A 177 -16.02 16.25 -21.05
N PRO A 178 -17.22 16.71 -21.45
CA PRO A 178 -18.50 16.28 -20.87
C PRO A 178 -18.76 14.77 -20.95
N THR A 179 -18.07 14.06 -21.84
CA THR A 179 -18.21 12.62 -22.06
C THR A 179 -17.57 11.75 -20.97
N LEU A 180 -16.58 12.27 -20.23
CA LEU A 180 -15.93 11.56 -19.13
C LEU A 180 -16.65 11.74 -17.79
N ASN A 181 -17.62 12.66 -17.73
CA ASN A 181 -18.42 12.98 -16.55
C ASN A 181 -19.84 12.42 -16.63
N MET A 182 -20.07 11.47 -17.52
CA MET A 182 -21.38 10.85 -17.68
C MET A 182 -21.59 9.72 -16.66
N PRO A 183 -22.80 9.56 -16.11
CA PRO A 183 -23.17 8.37 -15.34
C PRO A 183 -22.91 7.09 -16.13
N LEU A 184 -22.59 6.01 -15.42
CA LEU A 184 -22.23 4.72 -16.01
C LEU A 184 -23.21 4.28 -17.10
N ASP A 185 -24.51 4.39 -16.85
CA ASP A 185 -25.56 4.03 -17.81
C ASP A 185 -25.46 4.78 -19.14
N LYS A 186 -25.14 6.08 -19.09
CA LYS A 186 -24.97 6.92 -20.28
C LYS A 186 -23.66 6.60 -21.02
N THR A 187 -22.60 6.24 -20.29
CA THR A 187 -21.35 5.79 -20.92
C THR A 187 -21.52 4.46 -21.63
N LEU A 188 -22.28 3.52 -21.05
CA LEU A 188 -22.58 2.23 -21.69
C LEU A 188 -23.40 2.44 -22.96
N ALA A 189 -24.44 3.27 -22.92
CA ALA A 189 -25.22 3.61 -24.11
C ALA A 189 -24.36 4.25 -25.23
N LEU A 190 -23.44 5.15 -24.87
CA LEU A 190 -22.53 5.78 -25.82
C LEU A 190 -21.52 4.78 -26.41
N VAL A 191 -21.02 3.85 -25.60
CA VAL A 191 -20.12 2.78 -26.07
C VAL A 191 -20.85 1.89 -27.08
N GLU A 192 -22.08 1.48 -26.78
CA GLU A 192 -22.87 0.68 -27.72
C GLU A 192 -23.17 1.43 -29.03
N GLU A 193 -23.44 2.74 -28.98
CA GLU A 193 -23.63 3.56 -30.18
C GLU A 193 -22.35 3.60 -31.02
N ARG A 194 -21.19 3.82 -30.39
CA ARG A 194 -19.89 3.84 -31.08
C ARG A 194 -19.51 2.48 -31.65
N GLU A 195 -19.85 1.39 -30.97
CA GLU A 195 -19.65 0.03 -31.48
C GLU A 195 -20.51 -0.24 -32.71
N ARG A 196 -21.77 0.24 -32.73
CA ARG A 196 -22.64 0.16 -33.91
C ARG A 196 -22.09 0.97 -35.08
N GLU A 197 -21.68 2.21 -34.85
CA GLU A 197 -21.04 3.07 -35.86
C GLU A 197 -19.77 2.42 -36.43
N ARG A 198 -18.91 1.86 -35.55
CA ARG A 198 -17.70 1.15 -35.97
C ARG A 198 -18.03 -0.07 -36.82
N ALA A 199 -19.00 -0.89 -36.40
CA ALA A 199 -19.43 -2.04 -37.17
C ALA A 199 -20.01 -1.67 -38.54
N GLU A 200 -20.68 -0.52 -38.65
CA GLU A 200 -21.15 0.01 -39.93
C GLU A 200 -20.00 0.47 -40.82
N LEU A 201 -19.04 1.21 -40.28
CA LEU A 201 -17.84 1.64 -41.00
C LEU A 201 -16.99 0.44 -41.46
N ASP A 202 -16.84 -0.59 -40.63
CA ASP A 202 -16.13 -1.82 -40.99
C ASP A 202 -16.81 -2.53 -42.17
N ARG A 203 -18.15 -2.61 -42.20
CA ARG A 203 -18.91 -3.14 -43.35
C ARG A 203 -18.71 -2.30 -44.61
N GLN A 204 -18.70 -0.97 -44.49
CA GLN A 204 -18.44 -0.08 -45.62
C GLN A 204 -17.02 -0.26 -46.15
N LEU A 205 -16.04 -0.41 -45.27
CA LEU A 205 -14.65 -0.71 -45.65
C LEU A 205 -14.54 -2.05 -46.36
N GLU A 206 -15.19 -3.11 -45.87
CA GLU A 206 -15.22 -4.41 -46.55
C GLU A 206 -15.83 -4.32 -47.95
N GLN A 207 -16.95 -3.59 -48.09
CA GLN A 207 -17.57 -3.36 -49.40
C GLN A 207 -16.64 -2.61 -50.36
N LEU A 208 -15.98 -1.56 -49.88
CA LEU A 208 -15.01 -0.80 -50.68
C LEU A 208 -13.77 -1.63 -51.03
N GLN A 209 -13.28 -2.46 -50.12
CA GLN A 209 -12.16 -3.39 -50.37
C GLN A 209 -12.51 -4.42 -51.45
N VAL A 210 -13.76 -4.86 -51.56
CA VAL A 210 -14.20 -5.75 -52.65
C VAL A 210 -14.41 -5.00 -53.96
N MET A 211 -14.91 -3.76 -53.91
CA MET A 211 -15.20 -2.96 -55.11
C MET A 211 -13.96 -2.36 -55.76
N LEU A 212 -12.97 -1.91 -54.97
CA LEU A 212 -11.71 -1.35 -55.46
C LEU A 212 -10.99 -2.25 -56.48
N PRO A 213 -10.69 -3.54 -56.21
CA PRO A 213 -9.98 -4.39 -57.15
C PRO A 213 -10.79 -4.70 -58.41
N ARG A 214 -12.13 -4.65 -58.34
CA ARG A 214 -12.99 -4.79 -59.52
C ARG A 214 -12.89 -3.55 -60.40
N LYS A 215 -12.98 -2.37 -59.79
CA LYS A 215 -12.84 -1.09 -60.50
C LYS A 215 -11.44 -0.87 -61.05
N THR A 216 -10.38 -1.28 -60.36
CA THR A 216 -9.02 -1.22 -60.92
C THR A 216 -8.89 -2.13 -62.14
N LYS A 217 -9.40 -3.36 -62.10
CA LYS A 217 -9.41 -4.26 -63.27
C LYS A 217 -10.24 -3.71 -64.44
N GLU A 218 -11.39 -3.10 -64.16
CA GLU A 218 -12.20 -2.41 -65.18
C GLU A 218 -11.43 -1.25 -65.82
N LEU A 219 -10.74 -0.42 -65.02
CA LEU A 219 -9.90 0.66 -65.51
C LEU A 219 -8.71 0.16 -66.33
N GLU A 220 -8.02 -0.89 -65.87
CA GLU A 220 -6.92 -1.53 -66.61
C GLU A 220 -7.40 -2.05 -67.96
N ARG A 221 -8.57 -2.69 -68.01
CA ARG A 221 -9.19 -3.15 -69.25
C ARG A 221 -9.53 -2.00 -70.18
N LEU A 222 -10.21 -0.96 -69.70
CA LEU A 222 -10.56 0.21 -70.50
C LEU A 222 -9.30 0.94 -71.01
N ASN A 223 -8.25 1.02 -70.20
CA ASN A 223 -6.97 1.60 -70.59
C ASN A 223 -6.30 0.76 -71.69
N ALA A 224 -6.33 -0.57 -71.58
CA ALA A 224 -5.83 -1.47 -72.62
C ALA A 224 -6.66 -1.38 -73.91
N GLU A 225 -7.96 -1.11 -73.84
CA GLU A 225 -8.83 -0.86 -75.00
C GLU A 225 -8.59 0.54 -75.61
N LEU A 226 -8.25 1.55 -74.81
CA LEU A 226 -7.94 2.91 -75.26
C LEU A 226 -6.61 3.00 -76.00
N GLN A 227 -5.54 2.33 -75.54
CA GLN A 227 -4.23 2.38 -76.19
C GLN A 227 -4.24 2.11 -77.71
N PRO A 228 -4.86 1.03 -78.24
CA PRO A 228 -4.92 0.80 -79.67
C PRO A 228 -5.81 1.82 -80.39
N LEU A 229 -6.83 2.39 -79.74
CA LEU A 229 -7.65 3.46 -80.31
C LEU A 229 -6.86 4.77 -80.41
N GLU A 230 -6.04 5.09 -79.41
CA GLU A 230 -5.13 6.25 -79.45
C GLU A 230 -4.07 6.09 -80.53
N VAL A 231 -3.47 4.92 -80.67
CA VAL A 231 -2.53 4.62 -81.77
C VAL A 231 -3.22 4.75 -83.13
N LYS A 232 -4.44 4.22 -83.30
CA LYS A 232 -5.23 4.38 -84.52
C LYS A 232 -5.59 5.84 -84.79
N ARG A 233 -5.94 6.61 -83.75
CA ARG A 233 -6.22 8.05 -83.86
C ARG A 233 -4.96 8.81 -84.30
N LEU A 234 -3.83 8.56 -83.65
CA LEU A 234 -2.55 9.18 -84.01
C LEU A 234 -2.15 8.83 -85.44
N GLY A 235 -2.25 7.56 -85.85
CA GLY A 235 -2.00 7.11 -87.22
C GLY A 235 -2.93 7.76 -88.25
N SER A 236 -4.23 7.85 -87.94
CA SER A 236 -5.22 8.56 -88.77
C SER A 236 -4.90 10.05 -88.89
N THR A 237 -4.57 10.72 -87.78
CA THR A 237 -4.22 12.15 -87.80
C THR A 237 -2.90 12.41 -88.53
N ALA A 238 -1.92 11.50 -88.43
CA ALA A 238 -0.68 11.57 -89.18
C ALA A 238 -0.93 11.37 -90.68
N SER A 239 -1.71 10.36 -91.05
CA SER A 239 -2.12 10.12 -92.44
C SER A 239 -2.90 11.32 -93.03
N ALA A 240 -3.81 11.91 -92.26
CA ALA A 240 -4.54 13.12 -92.67
C ALA A 240 -3.62 14.34 -92.82
N LYS A 241 -2.64 14.52 -91.91
CA LYS A 241 -1.63 15.58 -92.03
C LYS A 241 -0.72 15.37 -93.23
N GLU A 242 -0.28 14.15 -93.50
CA GLU A 242 0.51 13.83 -94.69
C GLU A 242 -0.28 13.97 -95.98
N ALA A 243 -1.57 13.61 -96.00
CA ALA A 243 -2.45 13.86 -97.13
C ALA A 243 -2.64 15.36 -97.38
N LYS A 244 -2.77 16.15 -96.31
CA LYS A 244 -2.80 17.61 -96.39
C LYS A 244 -1.47 18.16 -96.92
N ARG A 245 -0.34 17.66 -96.42
CA ARG A 245 1.00 18.06 -96.88
C ARG A 245 1.24 17.69 -98.34
N ARG A 246 0.86 16.48 -98.78
CA ARG A 246 0.91 16.08 -100.21
C ARG A 246 -0.01 16.93 -101.08
N LYS A 247 -1.18 17.34 -100.58
CA LYS A 247 -2.08 18.25 -101.28
C LYS A 247 -1.48 19.66 -101.37
N GLU A 248 -0.87 20.17 -100.31
CA GLU A 248 -0.16 21.45 -100.28
C GLU A 248 1.10 21.43 -101.17
N GLU A 249 1.87 20.33 -101.19
CA GLU A 249 3.01 20.12 -102.09
C GLU A 249 2.56 19.99 -103.57
N ALA A 250 1.44 19.31 -103.84
CA ALA A 250 0.88 19.21 -105.19
C ALA A 250 0.26 20.53 -105.71
N LEU A 251 -0.24 21.39 -104.82
CA LEU A 251 -0.76 22.72 -105.17
C LEU A 251 0.33 23.81 -105.16
N GLY A 252 1.42 23.59 -104.41
CA GLY A 252 2.54 24.53 -104.27
C GLY A 252 3.51 24.58 -105.44
N GLY A 253 3.48 23.60 -106.36
CA GLY A 253 4.35 23.61 -107.55
C GLY A 253 3.87 24.53 -108.68
N VAL A 254 2.58 24.83 -108.76
CA VAL A 254 2.03 25.62 -109.89
C VAL A 254 2.14 27.14 -109.65
N GLY A 255 2.21 27.57 -108.39
CA GLY A 255 2.38 28.98 -108.02
C GLY A 255 3.82 29.49 -108.21
N ASP A 256 4.82 28.67 -107.84
CA ASP A 256 6.24 29.05 -107.92
C ASP A 256 6.71 29.16 -109.39
N ASP A 257 6.28 28.25 -110.26
CA ASP A 257 6.56 28.32 -111.71
C ASP A 257 5.95 29.57 -112.38
N LEU A 258 4.81 30.05 -111.87
CA LEU A 258 4.17 31.29 -112.36
C LEU A 258 4.87 32.55 -111.83
N GLU A 259 5.35 32.54 -110.57
CA GLU A 259 6.11 33.65 -110.00
C GLU A 259 7.52 33.77 -110.61
N GLU A 260 8.21 32.65 -110.87
CA GLU A 260 9.49 32.65 -111.58
C GLU A 260 9.36 33.18 -113.01
N ARG A 261 8.32 32.75 -113.73
CA ARG A 261 7.98 33.33 -115.05
C ARG A 261 7.67 34.81 -114.96
N GLY A 262 6.90 35.25 -113.97
CA GLY A 262 6.58 36.67 -113.76
C GLY A 262 7.81 37.53 -113.46
N ARG A 263 8.78 37.00 -112.69
CA ARG A 263 10.06 37.67 -112.43
C ARG A 263 10.95 37.72 -113.67
N TRP A 264 10.99 36.64 -114.46
CA TRP A 264 11.72 36.60 -115.73
C TRP A 264 11.15 37.60 -116.75
N TRP A 265 9.83 37.64 -116.91
CA TRP A 265 9.17 38.61 -117.80
C TRP A 265 9.42 40.05 -117.36
N ARG A 266 9.37 40.36 -116.05
CA ARG A 266 9.74 41.70 -115.54
C ARG A 266 11.22 42.03 -115.75
N GLY A 267 12.11 41.06 -115.62
CA GLY A 267 13.54 41.22 -115.92
C GLY A 267 13.79 41.55 -117.39
N VAL A 268 13.16 40.80 -118.31
CA VAL A 268 13.22 41.02 -119.76
C VAL A 268 12.60 42.38 -120.13
N GLU A 269 11.47 42.75 -119.52
CA GLU A 269 10.85 44.06 -119.72
C GLU A 269 11.76 45.20 -119.26
N SER A 270 12.43 45.06 -118.10
CA SER A 270 13.39 46.07 -117.61
C SER A 270 14.62 46.20 -118.50
N GLY A 271 15.13 45.09 -119.05
CA GLY A 271 16.26 45.09 -119.98
C GLY A 271 15.91 45.73 -121.33
N LEU A 272 14.72 45.44 -121.87
CA LEU A 272 14.21 46.07 -123.09
C LEU A 272 13.93 47.56 -122.90
N LYS A 273 13.38 47.97 -121.74
CA LYS A 273 13.20 49.40 -121.39
C LYS A 273 14.53 50.14 -121.28
N GLY A 274 15.57 49.49 -120.74
CA GLY A 274 16.92 50.07 -120.65
C GLY A 274 17.62 50.24 -122.01
N MET A 275 17.34 49.39 -123.00
CA MET A 275 17.94 49.48 -124.34
C MET A 275 17.21 50.45 -125.30
N LEU A 276 15.93 50.73 -125.09
CA LEU A 276 15.13 51.62 -125.96
C LEU A 276 15.03 53.08 -125.49
N GLY A 277 15.64 53.46 -124.37
CA GLY A 277 15.78 54.87 -123.98
C GLY A 277 14.45 55.62 -123.81
N VAL A 278 13.43 54.96 -123.23
CA VAL A 278 12.15 55.59 -122.88
C VAL A 278 12.07 55.67 -121.35
N GLU A 279 12.21 56.87 -120.81
CA GLU A 279 12.02 57.13 -119.38
C GLU A 279 10.55 57.04 -118.97
N SER A 280 10.27 56.19 -117.99
CA SER A 280 9.46 56.44 -116.78
C SER A 280 9.56 55.26 -115.82
#